data_AF-A0A1A8BP85-F1
#
_entry.id   AF-A0A1A8BP85-F1
#
_cell.length_a   1.000
_cell.length_b   1.000
_cell.length_c   1.000
_cell.angle_alpha   90.00
_cell.angle_beta   90.00
_cell.angle_gamma   90.00
#
_symmetry.space_group_name_H-M   'P 1'
#
loop_
_entity.id
_entity.type
_entity.pdbx_description
1 polymer ?
#
loop_
_entity_poly.entity_id
_entity_poly.type
_entity_poly.pdbx_seq_one_letter_code
_entity_poly.pdbx_strand_id
1 'polypeptide(L)'
;MWIGLLHHVTGEHEWSLDACQHDPLLSDREKDWIQKGSTPHKALSDIILSERWLKEVPKYLKFRSTANLEAFHNHLLMYASKRFSYIPPVYEARILLAALDYNHHSHREVKRRADGSIQYHKIF
;
A
#
# COMPACT_ATOMS: atom_id res chain seq x y z
N MET A 1 14.17 9.79 6.55
CA MET A 1 13.18 9.06 5.73
C MET A 1 13.67 8.67 4.32
N TRP A 2 13.73 9.52 3.28
CA TRP A 2 13.99 9.01 1.91
C TRP A 2 15.43 8.54 1.63
N ILE A 3 16.42 9.22 2.19
CA ILE A 3 17.84 8.80 2.11
C ILE A 3 18.05 7.43 2.80
N GLY A 4 17.21 7.11 3.78
CA GLY A 4 17.19 5.81 4.46
C GLY A 4 17.01 4.63 3.51
N LEU A 5 16.43 4.84 2.32
CA LEU A 5 16.32 3.80 1.30
C LEU A 5 17.69 3.26 0.86
N LEU A 6 18.73 4.10 0.80
CA LEU A 6 20.08 3.66 0.43
C LEU A 6 20.69 2.73 1.48
N HIS A 7 20.44 3.00 2.76
CA HIS A 7 20.80 2.10 3.86
C HIS A 7 19.98 0.80 3.76
N HIS A 8 18.65 0.92 3.63
CA HIS A 8 17.76 -0.23 3.56
C HIS A 8 18.14 -1.22 2.45
N VAL A 9 18.33 -0.77 1.20
CA VAL A 9 18.64 -1.69 0.08
C VAL A 9 20.03 -2.33 0.16
N THR A 10 20.89 -1.84 1.05
CA THR A 10 22.22 -2.42 1.32
C THR A 10 22.23 -3.31 2.57
N GLY A 11 21.07 -3.53 3.20
CA GLY A 11 20.93 -4.35 4.43
C GLY A 11 21.29 -3.59 5.71
N GLU A 12 21.54 -2.29 5.64
CA GLU A 12 21.77 -1.44 6.80
C GLU A 12 20.42 -0.93 7.32
N HIS A 13 19.89 -1.57 8.37
CA HIS A 13 18.55 -1.29 8.89
C HIS A 13 18.52 -0.27 10.06
N GLU A 14 19.67 0.05 10.61
CA GLU A 14 19.87 1.04 11.68
C GLU A 14 21.02 1.97 11.30
N TRP A 15 20.84 3.28 11.46
CA TRP A 15 21.86 4.28 11.19
C TRP A 15 21.71 5.48 12.13
N SER A 16 22.64 6.44 12.07
CA SER A 16 22.87 7.44 13.14
C SER A 16 21.66 8.29 13.54
N LEU A 17 20.62 8.40 12.73
CA LEU A 17 19.49 9.31 12.95
C LEU A 17 18.12 8.66 12.72
N ASP A 18 18.03 7.40 12.29
CA ASP A 18 16.77 6.75 11.93
C ASP A 18 16.97 5.23 11.77
N ALA A 19 15.87 4.48 11.61
CA ALA A 19 15.89 3.04 11.37
C ALA A 19 14.72 2.62 10.48
N CYS A 20 14.76 1.40 9.95
CA CYS A 20 13.65 0.85 9.19
C CYS A 20 12.42 0.58 10.08
N GLN A 21 11.23 0.98 9.63
CA GLN A 21 9.96 0.78 10.35
C GLN A 21 9.24 -0.50 9.87
N HIS A 22 9.87 -1.65 10.08
CA HIS A 22 9.26 -2.96 9.83
C HIS A 22 9.80 -3.99 10.83
N ASP A 23 9.07 -5.09 11.00
CA ASP A 23 9.52 -6.23 11.78
C ASP A 23 10.79 -6.86 11.20
N PRO A 24 11.58 -7.62 11.98
CA PRO A 24 12.78 -8.29 11.48
C PRO A 24 12.50 -9.09 10.21
N LEU A 25 13.39 -8.96 9.23
CA LEU A 25 13.26 -9.73 7.99
C LEU A 25 13.45 -11.22 8.30
N LEU A 26 12.55 -12.04 7.75
CA LEU A 26 12.68 -13.49 7.81
C LEU A 26 13.97 -13.91 7.09
N SER A 27 14.63 -14.95 7.61
CA SER A 27 15.92 -15.44 7.13
C SER A 27 15.90 -15.99 5.70
N ASP A 28 14.72 -16.33 5.18
CA ASP A 28 14.54 -16.92 3.85
C ASP A 28 14.28 -15.85 2.79
N ARG A 29 15.27 -14.97 2.59
CA ARG A 29 15.14 -13.88 1.63
C ARG A 29 15.58 -14.35 0.24
N GLU A 30 14.64 -14.36 -0.70
CA GLU A 30 14.91 -14.76 -2.09
C GLU A 30 15.85 -13.81 -2.87
N LYS A 31 16.05 -12.58 -2.38
CA LYS A 31 16.81 -11.54 -3.10
C LYS A 31 18.06 -11.13 -2.36
N ASP A 32 19.17 -11.01 -3.08
CA ASP A 32 20.41 -10.46 -2.51
C ASP A 32 20.32 -8.96 -2.23
N TRP A 33 21.15 -8.49 -1.31
CA TRP A 33 21.32 -7.06 -1.03
C TRP A 33 22.11 -6.38 -2.14
N ILE A 34 21.80 -5.10 -2.38
CA ILE A 34 22.62 -4.31 -3.30
C ILE A 34 23.95 -4.04 -2.61
N GLN A 35 25.06 -4.39 -3.26
CA GLN A 35 26.38 -4.08 -2.74
C GLN A 35 26.61 -2.56 -2.75
N LYS A 36 27.00 -1.99 -1.61
CA LYS A 36 27.30 -0.56 -1.48
C LYS A 36 28.42 -0.16 -2.46
N GLY A 37 28.19 0.91 -3.21
CA GLY A 37 29.14 1.41 -4.23
C GLY A 37 29.16 0.65 -5.56
N SER A 38 28.37 -0.43 -5.70
CA SER A 38 28.14 -1.09 -6.99
C SER A 38 27.44 -0.15 -8.00
N THR A 39 27.47 -0.51 -9.28
CA THR A 39 26.79 0.27 -10.33
C THR A 39 25.29 0.48 -10.03
N PRO A 40 24.51 -0.54 -9.61
CA PRO A 40 23.12 -0.34 -9.22
C PRO A 40 22.97 0.58 -8.00
N HIS A 41 23.84 0.47 -7.00
CA HIS A 41 23.81 1.35 -5.83
C HIS A 41 24.06 2.81 -6.20
N LYS A 42 25.05 3.07 -7.06
CA LYS A 42 25.38 4.43 -7.53
C LYS A 42 24.24 5.01 -8.36
N ALA A 43 23.70 4.25 -9.31
CA ALA A 43 22.55 4.67 -10.10
C ALA A 43 21.35 5.03 -9.23
N LEU A 44 21.07 4.24 -8.19
CA LEU A 44 20.03 4.57 -7.21
C LEU A 44 20.40 5.82 -6.40
N SER A 45 21.65 5.92 -5.93
CA SER A 45 22.13 7.08 -5.17
C SER A 45 21.95 8.39 -5.95
N ASP A 46 22.26 8.40 -7.24
CA ASP A 46 22.12 9.58 -8.10
C ASP A 46 20.65 10.05 -8.20
N ILE A 47 19.71 9.11 -8.20
CA ILE A 47 18.28 9.42 -8.21
C ILE A 47 17.84 9.93 -6.84
N ILE A 48 18.16 9.19 -5.77
CA ILE A 48 17.68 9.45 -4.41
C ILE A 48 18.25 10.76 -3.85
N LEU A 49 19.51 11.07 -4.17
CA LEU A 49 20.21 12.27 -3.73
C LEU A 49 20.08 13.44 -4.71
N SER A 50 19.38 13.27 -5.83
CA SER A 50 19.10 14.36 -6.76
C SER A 50 18.39 15.51 -6.05
N GLU A 51 18.94 16.73 -6.15
CA GLU A 51 18.35 17.93 -5.54
C GLU A 51 16.90 18.16 -6.02
N ARG A 52 16.65 17.95 -7.31
CA ARG A 52 15.31 18.04 -7.89
C ARG A 52 14.38 17.03 -7.23
N TRP A 53 14.81 15.78 -7.09
CA TRP A 53 14.01 14.75 -6.46
C TRP A 53 13.71 15.07 -4.99
N LEU A 54 14.71 15.49 -4.21
CA LEU A 54 14.54 15.82 -2.79
C LEU A 54 13.56 16.98 -2.56
N LYS A 55 13.44 17.92 -3.52
CA LYS A 55 12.42 18.98 -3.50
C LYS A 55 11.01 18.48 -3.84
N GLU A 56 10.91 17.46 -4.70
CA GLU A 56 9.62 16.95 -5.19
C GLU A 56 9.04 15.83 -4.33
N VAL A 57 9.87 14.93 -3.79
CA VAL A 57 9.42 13.76 -3.01
C VAL A 57 8.47 14.10 -1.86
N PRO A 58 8.63 15.22 -1.11
CA PRO A 58 7.70 15.55 -0.03
C PRO A 58 6.28 15.84 -0.52
N LYS A 59 6.10 16.23 -1.80
CA LYS A 59 4.78 16.42 -2.41
C LYS A 59 4.04 15.10 -2.56
N TYR A 60 4.77 14.02 -2.85
CA TYR A 60 4.22 12.67 -2.97
C TYR A 60 4.00 11.99 -1.62
N LEU A 61 4.71 12.40 -0.55
CA LEU A 61 4.47 11.86 0.80
C LEU A 61 3.05 12.18 1.33
N LYS A 62 2.45 13.27 0.87
CA LYS A 62 1.06 13.63 1.19
C LYS A 62 0.05 12.95 0.28
N PHE A 63 0.49 12.24 -0.77
CA PHE A 63 -0.41 11.48 -1.63
C PHE A 63 -0.93 10.27 -0.85
N ARG A 64 -2.13 10.41 -0.31
CA ARG A 64 -2.88 9.30 0.26
C ARG A 64 -3.68 8.65 -0.87
N SER A 65 -3.45 7.37 -1.11
CA SER A 65 -4.29 6.62 -2.04
C SER A 65 -5.73 6.63 -1.55
N THR A 66 -6.66 6.97 -2.45
CA THR A 66 -8.11 6.89 -2.21
C THR A 66 -8.67 5.52 -2.51
N ALA A 67 -7.85 4.54 -2.91
CA ALA A 67 -8.30 3.21 -3.34
C ALA A 67 -9.21 2.52 -2.31
N ASN A 68 -8.89 2.58 -1.01
CA ASN A 68 -9.74 1.98 0.02
C ASN A 68 -11.08 2.71 0.18
N LEU A 69 -11.07 4.04 0.06
CA LEU A 69 -12.29 4.86 0.10
C LEU A 69 -13.18 4.58 -1.12
N GLU A 70 -12.57 4.45 -2.30
CA GLU A 70 -13.26 4.11 -3.55
C GLU A 70 -13.84 2.70 -3.51
N ALA A 71 -13.09 1.72 -2.99
CA ALA A 71 -13.58 0.36 -2.78
C ALA A 71 -14.79 0.33 -1.85
N PHE A 72 -14.72 1.06 -0.72
CA PHE A 72 -15.85 1.18 0.20
C PHE A 72 -17.05 1.88 -0.46
N HIS A 73 -16.82 2.97 -1.19
CA HIS A 73 -17.88 3.67 -1.92
C HIS A 73 -18.57 2.77 -2.94
N ASN A 74 -17.80 1.99 -3.71
CA ASN A 74 -18.36 1.02 -4.67
C ASN A 74 -19.22 -0.04 -3.96
N HIS A 75 -18.81 -0.50 -2.77
CA HIS A 75 -19.61 -1.41 -1.96
C HIS A 75 -20.93 -0.78 -1.50
N LEU A 76 -20.90 0.48 -1.03
CA LEU A 76 -22.11 1.22 -0.67
C LEU A 76 -23.10 1.30 -1.84
N LEU A 77 -22.61 1.49 -3.07
CA LEU A 77 -23.47 1.59 -4.27
C LEU A 77 -24.22 0.30 -4.59
N MET A 78 -23.75 -0.86 -4.14
CA MET A 78 -24.47 -2.13 -4.28
C MET A 78 -25.76 -2.16 -3.43
N TYR A 79 -25.75 -1.48 -2.28
CA TYR A 79 -26.88 -1.42 -1.34
C TYR A 79 -27.74 -0.16 -1.53
N ALA A 80 -27.13 0.95 -1.92
CA ALA A 80 -27.75 2.27 -2.07
C ALA A 80 -27.33 2.91 -3.41
N SER A 81 -27.75 2.31 -4.52
CA SER A 81 -27.46 2.82 -5.86
C SER A 81 -27.99 4.25 -6.05
N LYS A 82 -27.17 5.12 -6.65
CA LYS A 82 -27.51 6.52 -7.00
C LYS A 82 -28.66 6.66 -7.99
N ARG A 83 -29.12 5.55 -8.61
CA ARG A 83 -30.20 5.54 -9.62
C ARG A 83 -31.60 5.53 -9.02
N PHE A 84 -31.72 5.33 -7.71
CA PHE A 84 -33.00 5.28 -7.02
C PHE A 84 -33.07 6.37 -5.94
N SER A 85 -34.27 6.87 -5.69
CA SER A 85 -34.55 7.72 -4.53
C SER A 85 -34.87 6.84 -3.32
N TYR A 86 -34.38 7.26 -2.16
CA TYR A 86 -34.65 6.60 -0.88
C TYR A 86 -35.14 7.64 0.10
N ILE A 87 -36.10 7.26 0.94
CA ILE A 87 -36.42 8.06 2.13
C ILE A 87 -35.28 7.94 3.15
N PRO A 88 -35.02 8.97 3.97
CA PRO A 88 -33.83 9.01 4.83
C PRO A 88 -33.64 7.77 5.73
N PRO A 89 -34.67 7.23 6.41
CA PRO A 89 -34.50 6.04 7.26
C PRO A 89 -34.10 4.78 6.47
N VAL A 90 -34.61 4.63 5.24
CA VAL A 90 -34.28 3.49 4.38
C VAL A 90 -32.86 3.62 3.84
N TYR A 91 -32.45 4.83 3.48
CA TYR A 91 -31.07 5.09 3.05
C TYR A 91 -30.08 4.77 4.18
N GLU A 92 -30.35 5.27 5.38
CA GLU A 92 -29.51 5.03 6.56
C GLU A 92 -29.35 3.54 6.85
N ALA A 93 -30.46 2.78 6.90
CA ALA A 93 -30.42 1.34 7.11
C ALA A 93 -29.57 0.61 6.05
N ARG A 94 -29.65 1.02 4.78
CA ARG A 94 -28.87 0.43 3.68
C ARG A 94 -27.38 0.73 3.81
N ILE A 95 -27.01 1.95 4.19
CA ILE A 95 -25.61 2.33 4.41
C ILE A 95 -25.02 1.56 5.58
N LEU A 96 -25.76 1.41 6.68
CA LEU A 96 -25.33 0.61 7.84
C LEU A 96 -25.12 -0.86 7.47
N LEU A 97 -26.05 -1.47 6.72
CA LEU A 97 -25.89 -2.84 6.24
C LEU A 97 -24.66 -3.00 5.33
N ALA A 98 -24.44 -2.07 4.41
CA ALA A 98 -23.26 -2.07 3.55
C ALA A 98 -21.95 -1.95 4.34
N ALA A 99 -21.93 -1.12 5.39
CA ALA A 99 -20.77 -0.99 6.27
C ALA A 99 -20.48 -2.27 7.06
N LEU A 100 -21.51 -2.91 7.63
CA LEU A 100 -21.37 -4.19 8.33
C LEU A 100 -20.81 -5.28 7.40
N ASP A 101 -21.36 -5.38 6.19
CA ASP A 101 -20.94 -6.36 5.19
C ASP A 101 -19.51 -6.08 4.69
N TYR A 102 -19.16 -4.81 4.45
CA TYR A 102 -17.79 -4.44 4.08
C TYR A 102 -16.79 -4.81 5.17
N ASN A 103 -17.08 -4.47 6.43
CA ASN A 103 -16.20 -4.77 7.58
C ASN A 103 -16.04 -6.28 7.80
N HIS A 104 -17.08 -7.07 7.54
CA HIS A 104 -16.99 -8.53 7.57
C HIS A 104 -16.01 -9.07 6.51
N HIS A 105 -15.90 -8.39 5.37
CA HIS A 105 -15.08 -8.82 4.24
C HIS A 105 -13.72 -8.12 4.10
N SER A 106 -13.44 -7.05 4.87
CA SER A 106 -12.21 -6.24 4.77
C SER A 106 -10.94 -7.01 5.08
N HIS A 107 -11.04 -8.10 5.85
CA HIS A 107 -9.92 -8.96 6.26
C HIS A 107 -9.99 -10.36 5.64
N ARG A 108 -10.83 -10.55 4.61
CA ARG A 108 -10.95 -11.85 3.96
C ARG A 108 -9.61 -12.26 3.38
N GLU A 109 -9.21 -13.50 3.65
CA GLU A 109 -7.98 -14.04 3.08
C GLU A 109 -8.02 -14.00 1.56
N VAL A 110 -6.84 -13.77 0.97
CA VAL A 110 -6.68 -13.83 -0.47
C VAL A 110 -7.10 -15.20 -0.99
N LYS A 111 -7.84 -15.21 -2.09
CA LYS A 111 -8.29 -16.46 -2.69
C LYS A 111 -7.08 -17.26 -3.16
N ARG A 112 -6.96 -18.50 -2.70
CA ARG A 112 -5.89 -19.43 -3.10
C ARG A 112 -6.40 -20.43 -4.13
N ARG A 113 -5.51 -20.85 -5.04
CA ARG A 113 -5.75 -21.96 -5.97
C ARG A 113 -5.56 -23.30 -5.26
N ALA A 114 -5.91 -24.39 -5.93
CA ALA A 114 -5.73 -25.75 -5.41
C ALA A 114 -4.26 -26.10 -5.10
N ASP A 115 -3.31 -25.43 -5.76
CA ASP A 115 -1.86 -25.56 -5.54
C ASP A 115 -1.32 -24.65 -4.41
N GLY A 116 -2.19 -23.88 -3.73
CA GLY A 116 -1.83 -22.96 -2.64
C GLY A 116 -1.38 -21.55 -3.08
N SER A 117 -1.18 -21.33 -4.39
CA SER A 117 -0.79 -20.01 -4.93
C SER A 117 -1.92 -18.98 -4.84
N ILE A 118 -1.55 -17.70 -4.71
CA ILE A 118 -2.51 -16.59 -4.60
C ILE A 118 -3.14 -16.32 -5.97
N GLN A 119 -4.46 -16.27 -6.03
CA GLN A 119 -5.20 -15.86 -7.21
C GLN A 119 -5.30 -14.34 -7.26
N TYR A 120 -4.47 -13.71 -8.09
CA TYR A 120 -4.60 -12.30 -8.41
C TYR A 120 -5.77 -12.06 -9.38
N HIS A 121 -6.53 -10.99 -9.14
CA HIS A 121 -7.49 -10.47 -10.10
C HIS A 121 -7.03 -9.09 -10.57
N LYS A 122 -7.18 -8.81 -11.86
CA LYS A 122 -6.91 -7.48 -12.40
C LYS A 122 -8.00 -6.55 -11.85
N ILE A 123 -7.60 -5.56 -11.08
CA ILE A 123 -8.45 -4.43 -10.68
C ILE A 123 -8.15 -3.36 -11.73
N PHE A 124 -9.18 -2.96 -12.49
CA PHE A 124 -9.10 -1.89 -13.49
C PHE A 124 -9.53 -0.57 -12.87
#